data_AF-A0A2N4TJZ2-F1
#
_entry.id   AF-A0A2N4TJZ2-F1
#
_cell.length_a   1.000
_cell.length_b   1.000
_cell.length_c   1.000
_cell.angle_alpha   90.00
_cell.angle_beta   90.00
_cell.angle_gamma   90.00
#
_symmetry.space_group_name_H-M   'P 1'
#
loop_
_entity.id
_entity.type
_entity.pdbx_description
1 polymer ?
#
loop_
_entity_poly.entity_id
_entity_poly.type
_entity_poly.pdbx_seq_one_letter_code
_entity_poly.pdbx_strand_id
1 'polypeptide(L)'
;MRRQDLLEEIIQHTAAGEYTRTNRDLSNLVPRNGFNDLHSPDSIPVTAVGLIRPPSAPRAPFAEGEMAWRLIRQLGFNYLSLTDLDHREGGQGLRNMLRLFVASDDAAQLRQIDSLIGSKVKPVTRRLPGSGPIIYGRGVQCQLTVDETGFSGISPYLFGMVLEQFLTRHVSVNSFTETELHSIQRGRVHRWPVRMGTRSTV
;
A
#
# COMPACT_ATOMS: atom_id res chain seq x y z
N MET A 1 47.67 -28.99 26.51
CA MET A 1 46.92 -28.98 25.24
C MET A 1 45.71 -28.07 25.43
N ARG A 2 45.84 -26.81 25.01
CA ARG A 2 44.97 -25.71 25.45
C ARG A 2 43.76 -25.59 24.53
N ARG A 3 42.61 -25.33 25.15
CA ARG A 3 41.31 -24.94 24.57
C ARG A 3 41.36 -23.70 23.63
N GLN A 4 42.52 -23.06 23.51
CA GLN A 4 42.77 -21.91 22.63
C GLN A 4 43.00 -22.34 21.17
N ASP A 5 43.61 -23.51 20.94
CA ASP A 5 43.94 -23.96 19.58
C ASP A 5 42.67 -24.37 18.79
N LEU A 6 41.61 -24.82 19.49
CA LEU A 6 40.31 -25.16 18.88
C LEU A 6 39.45 -23.93 18.52
N LEU A 7 39.72 -22.75 19.08
CA LEU A 7 38.97 -21.53 18.77
C LEU A 7 39.51 -20.85 17.50
N GLU A 8 40.80 -20.98 17.20
CA GLU A 8 41.38 -20.44 15.97
C GLU A 8 40.93 -21.20 14.72
N GLU A 9 40.74 -22.52 14.82
CA GLU A 9 40.30 -23.37 13.69
C GLU A 9 38.83 -23.11 13.30
N ILE A 10 37.98 -22.71 14.24
CA ILE A 10 36.56 -22.38 13.97
C ILE A 10 36.42 -21.00 13.29
N ILE A 11 37.37 -20.09 13.48
CA ILE A 11 37.34 -18.73 12.90
C ILE A 11 37.75 -18.74 11.41
N GLN A 12 38.33 -19.83 10.89
CA GLN A 12 38.72 -19.92 9.46
C GLN A 12 37.54 -20.06 8.50
N HIS A 13 36.31 -20.28 8.99
CA HIS A 13 35.07 -20.18 8.20
C HIS A 13 34.26 -18.91 8.56
N THR A 14 34.93 -17.78 8.78
CA THR A 14 34.24 -16.50 9.00
C THR A 14 33.74 -15.92 7.68
N ALA A 15 32.46 -16.14 7.37
CA ALA A 15 31.76 -15.34 6.37
C ALA A 15 31.63 -13.90 6.89
N ALA A 16 32.32 -12.95 6.26
CA ALA A 16 32.10 -11.53 6.48
C ALA A 16 30.71 -11.17 5.94
N GLY A 17 29.76 -10.87 6.84
CA GLY A 17 28.41 -10.45 6.50
C GLY A 17 28.11 -9.10 7.13
N GLU A 18 27.61 -8.16 6.33
CA GLU A 18 26.99 -6.95 6.85
C GLU A 18 25.55 -7.25 7.26
N TYR A 19 25.21 -6.96 8.51
CA TYR A 19 23.86 -7.19 9.04
C TYR A 19 23.26 -5.87 9.50
N THR A 20 22.16 -5.45 8.89
CA THR A 20 21.35 -4.33 9.38
C THR A 20 20.38 -4.84 10.45
N ARG A 21 20.40 -4.23 11.64
CA ARG A 21 19.48 -4.56 12.74
C ARG A 21 18.68 -3.33 13.16
N THR A 22 17.49 -3.54 13.71
CA THR A 22 16.64 -2.48 14.25
C THR A 22 16.46 -2.67 15.77
N ASN A 23 16.29 -1.56 16.49
CA ASN A 23 16.23 -1.54 17.96
C ASN A 23 14.85 -1.88 18.54
N ARG A 24 13.90 -2.31 17.70
CA ARG A 24 12.51 -2.65 18.06
C ARG A 24 11.91 -1.64 19.05
N ASP A 25 11.62 -2.08 20.27
CA ASP A 25 10.86 -1.31 21.26
C ASP A 25 11.66 -0.18 21.91
N LEU A 26 13.00 -0.19 21.81
CA LEU A 26 13.84 0.88 22.38
C LEU A 26 13.55 2.24 21.73
N SER A 27 13.10 2.27 20.47
CA SER A 27 12.71 3.51 19.79
C SER A 27 11.56 4.23 20.52
N ASN A 28 10.71 3.49 21.23
CA ASN A 28 9.60 4.07 21.99
C ASN A 28 10.07 4.71 23.31
N LEU A 29 11.27 4.37 23.78
CA LEU A 29 11.81 4.82 25.07
C LEU A 29 12.68 6.07 24.95
N VAL A 30 12.95 6.56 23.73
CA VAL A 30 13.72 7.79 23.52
C VAL A 30 12.97 8.96 24.20
N PRO A 31 13.58 9.63 25.20
CA PRO A 31 12.98 10.79 25.87
C PRO A 31 12.81 11.94 24.87
N ARG A 32 11.68 12.66 24.95
CA ARG A 32 11.28 13.61 23.92
C ARG A 32 10.92 14.95 24.52
N ASN A 33 11.53 16.00 23.98
CA ASN A 33 11.17 17.39 24.22
C ASN A 33 10.82 18.13 22.91
N GLY A 34 10.93 17.46 21.74
CA GLY A 34 10.58 18.02 20.44
C GLY A 34 11.62 19.02 19.90
N PHE A 35 12.75 19.17 20.58
CA PHE A 35 13.80 20.13 20.24
C PHE A 35 15.17 19.46 20.10
N ASN A 36 15.57 18.63 21.07
CA ASN A 36 16.87 17.96 21.13
C ASN A 36 16.71 16.46 21.44
N ASP A 37 15.97 15.77 20.57
CA ASP A 37 15.62 14.35 20.73
C ASP A 37 16.67 13.43 20.09
N LEU A 38 17.46 13.93 19.12
CA LEU A 38 18.48 13.16 18.40
C LEU A 38 19.81 13.92 18.35
N HIS A 39 20.90 13.18 18.50
CA HIS A 39 22.26 13.71 18.32
C HIS A 39 22.75 13.44 16.89
N SER A 40 23.32 14.46 16.25
CA SER A 40 23.99 14.32 14.96
C SER A 40 25.37 13.66 15.18
N PRO A 41 25.69 12.56 14.47
CA PRO A 41 26.98 11.87 14.59
C PRO A 41 28.13 12.66 13.96
N ASP A 42 27.85 13.49 12.97
CA ASP A 42 28.81 14.38 12.34
C ASP A 42 28.57 15.83 12.77
N SER A 43 29.64 16.64 12.74
CA SER A 43 29.65 18.09 12.99
C SER A 43 28.87 18.88 11.92
N ILE A 44 27.58 18.60 11.81
CA ILE A 44 26.64 19.34 10.97
C ILE A 44 26.25 20.60 11.75
N PRO A 45 26.27 21.80 11.14
CA PRO A 45 25.90 23.05 11.82
C PRO A 45 24.38 23.15 12.00
N VAL A 46 23.82 22.32 12.89
CA VAL A 46 22.41 22.34 13.31
C VAL A 46 22.31 22.67 14.79
N THR A 47 21.39 23.55 15.16
CA THR A 47 21.20 23.97 16.56
C THR A 47 20.61 22.86 17.42
N ALA A 48 19.64 22.10 16.89
CA ALA A 48 19.04 20.95 17.56
C ALA A 48 18.24 20.10 16.55
N VAL A 49 17.98 18.83 16.89
CA VAL A 49 17.14 17.92 16.09
C VAL A 49 16.01 17.36 16.97
N GLY A 50 14.78 17.74 16.66
CA GLY A 50 13.58 17.34 17.38
C GLY A 50 12.64 16.47 16.55
N LEU A 51 11.90 15.59 17.22
CA LEU A 51 10.89 14.73 16.61
C LEU A 51 9.53 15.46 16.57
N ILE A 52 9.01 15.70 15.37
CA ILE A 52 7.67 16.31 15.17
C ILE A 52 6.57 15.39 15.71
N ARG A 53 6.78 14.07 15.62
CA ARG A 53 5.85 13.05 16.11
C ARG A 53 6.62 11.95 16.83
N PRO A 54 5.99 11.32 17.83
CA PRO A 54 6.55 10.12 18.45
C PRO A 54 6.84 9.06 17.38
N PRO A 55 7.96 8.31 17.47
CA PRO A 55 8.17 7.11 16.69
C PRO A 55 6.97 6.17 16.85
N SER A 56 6.54 5.59 15.74
CA SER A 56 5.50 4.57 15.75
C SER A 56 6.00 3.33 16.50
N ALA A 57 5.11 2.68 17.25
CA ALA A 57 5.44 1.40 17.85
C ALA A 57 5.87 0.39 16.77
N PRO A 58 6.94 -0.39 17.00
CA PRO A 58 7.36 -1.40 16.06
C PRO A 58 6.24 -2.43 15.92
N ARG A 59 6.00 -2.87 14.69
CA ARG A 59 5.01 -3.90 14.38
C ARG A 59 5.73 -5.15 13.93
N ALA A 60 5.22 -6.30 14.37
CA ALA A 60 5.65 -7.59 13.86
C ALA A 60 5.40 -7.67 12.34
N PRO A 61 6.21 -8.44 11.60
CA PRO A 61 5.98 -8.64 10.17
C PRO A 61 4.60 -9.24 9.92
N PHE A 62 3.87 -8.68 8.94
CA PHE A 62 2.54 -9.14 8.54
C PHE A 62 2.54 -10.52 7.86
N ALA A 63 3.70 -10.94 7.32
CA ALA A 63 3.83 -12.10 6.45
C ALA A 63 4.24 -13.36 7.22
N GLU A 64 3.41 -13.79 8.17
CA GLU A 64 3.58 -15.08 8.85
C GLU A 64 2.47 -16.07 8.44
N GLY A 65 2.85 -17.33 8.21
CA GLY A 65 1.93 -18.44 7.93
C GLY A 65 1.00 -18.24 6.72
N GLU A 66 -0.30 -18.44 6.92
CA GLU A 66 -1.33 -18.38 5.86
C GLU A 66 -1.43 -16.98 5.22
N MET A 67 -1.14 -15.92 5.99
CA MET A 67 -1.21 -14.53 5.50
C MET A 67 -0.17 -14.27 4.41
N ALA A 68 1.05 -14.80 4.58
CA ALA A 68 2.09 -14.73 3.56
C ALA A 68 1.63 -15.39 2.25
N TRP A 69 0.97 -16.55 2.32
CA TRP A 69 0.43 -17.23 1.15
C TRP A 69 -0.74 -16.48 0.49
N ARG A 70 -1.57 -15.78 1.27
CA ARG A 70 -2.61 -14.89 0.73
C ARG A 70 -1.99 -13.70 -0.01
N LEU A 71 -0.94 -13.09 0.54
CA LEU A 71 -0.18 -12.01 -0.10
C LEU A 71 0.54 -12.48 -1.37
N ILE A 72 1.10 -13.70 -1.39
CA ILE A 72 1.71 -14.26 -2.61
C ILE A 72 0.66 -14.46 -3.71
N ARG A 73 -0.49 -15.05 -3.37
CA ARG A 73 -1.61 -15.22 -4.33
C ARG A 73 -2.09 -13.88 -4.90
N GLN A 74 -1.96 -12.82 -4.13
CA GLN A 74 -2.29 -11.46 -4.53
C GLN A 74 -1.45 -10.92 -5.70
N LEU A 75 -0.18 -11.34 -5.82
CA LEU A 75 0.71 -10.90 -6.91
C LEU A 75 0.23 -11.42 -8.28
N GLY A 76 -0.43 -12.58 -8.28
CA GLY A 76 -1.08 -13.18 -9.44
C GLY A 76 -2.47 -12.62 -9.74
N PHE A 77 -2.99 -11.68 -8.94
CA PHE A 77 -4.34 -11.16 -9.13
C PHE A 77 -4.45 -10.47 -10.50
N ASN A 78 -5.38 -10.99 -11.31
CA ASN A 78 -5.71 -10.49 -12.62
C ASN A 78 -7.08 -9.80 -12.54
N TYR A 79 -7.13 -8.52 -12.89
CA TYR A 79 -8.34 -7.68 -12.82
C TYR A 79 -9.48 -8.20 -13.71
N LEU A 80 -9.20 -9.12 -14.65
CA LEU A 80 -10.22 -9.85 -15.42
C LEU A 80 -11.24 -10.55 -14.51
N SER A 81 -10.83 -10.99 -13.32
CA SER A 81 -11.73 -11.57 -12.33
C SER A 81 -12.72 -10.57 -11.72
N LEU A 82 -12.48 -9.26 -11.82
CA LEU A 82 -13.39 -8.21 -11.33
C LEU A 82 -14.41 -7.74 -12.37
N THR A 83 -14.19 -8.05 -13.66
CA THR A 83 -15.07 -7.60 -14.76
C THR A 83 -16.41 -8.33 -14.80
N ASP A 84 -16.43 -9.61 -14.39
CA ASP A 84 -17.65 -10.45 -14.38
C ASP A 84 -18.36 -10.48 -13.02
N LEU A 85 -17.80 -9.83 -11.99
CA LEU A 85 -18.41 -9.82 -10.67
C LEU A 85 -19.48 -8.76 -10.56
N ASP A 86 -20.58 -9.14 -9.90
CA ASP A 86 -21.63 -8.21 -9.51
C ASP A 86 -21.08 -7.11 -8.61
N HIS A 87 -21.74 -5.95 -8.60
CA HIS A 87 -21.25 -4.74 -7.93
C HIS A 87 -20.82 -4.99 -6.47
N ARG A 88 -21.60 -5.77 -5.71
CA ARG A 88 -21.30 -6.09 -4.30
C ARG A 88 -20.19 -7.14 -4.16
N GLU A 89 -20.14 -8.12 -5.06
CA GLU A 89 -19.12 -9.18 -5.02
C GLU A 89 -17.74 -8.65 -5.39
N GLY A 90 -17.66 -7.77 -6.40
CA GLY A 90 -16.41 -7.05 -6.72
C GLY A 90 -15.92 -6.21 -5.53
N GLY A 91 -16.85 -5.53 -4.84
CA GLY A 91 -16.55 -4.81 -3.60
C GLY A 91 -16.02 -5.73 -2.51
N GLN A 92 -16.63 -6.91 -2.33
CA GLN A 92 -16.16 -7.90 -1.36
C GLN A 92 -14.74 -8.39 -1.68
N GLY A 93 -14.46 -8.68 -2.95
CA GLY A 93 -13.12 -9.05 -3.42
C GLY A 93 -12.09 -7.98 -3.08
N LEU A 94 -12.40 -6.72 -3.39
CA LEU A 94 -11.52 -5.60 -3.09
C LEU A 94 -11.36 -5.36 -1.57
N ARG A 95 -12.42 -5.54 -0.77
CA ARG A 95 -12.32 -5.47 0.71
C ARG A 95 -11.42 -6.55 1.28
N ASN A 96 -11.61 -7.80 0.84
CA ASN A 96 -10.77 -8.92 1.26
C ASN A 96 -9.32 -8.67 0.91
N MET A 97 -9.07 -8.05 -0.25
CA MET A 97 -7.75 -7.64 -0.69
C MET A 97 -7.12 -6.59 0.24
N LEU A 98 -7.85 -5.50 0.50
CA LEU A 98 -7.36 -4.39 1.31
C LEU A 98 -7.10 -4.79 2.76
N ARG A 99 -7.90 -5.72 3.30
CA ARG A 99 -7.72 -6.27 4.65
C ARG A 99 -6.38 -7.00 4.84
N LEU A 100 -5.71 -7.45 3.76
CA LEU A 100 -4.38 -8.06 3.87
C LEU A 100 -3.28 -7.04 4.19
N PHE A 101 -3.52 -5.76 3.93
CA PHE A 101 -2.56 -4.66 4.16
C PHE A 101 -2.78 -3.92 5.47
N VAL A 102 -3.90 -4.18 6.13
CA VAL A 102 -4.31 -3.50 7.35
C VAL A 102 -4.23 -4.49 8.49
N ALA A 103 -3.67 -4.05 9.61
CA ALA A 103 -3.62 -4.90 10.79
C ALA A 103 -5.01 -5.05 11.42
N SER A 104 -5.23 -6.20 12.04
CA SER A 104 -6.50 -6.52 12.68
C SER A 104 -6.86 -5.61 13.86
N ASP A 105 -5.89 -4.90 14.43
CA ASP A 105 -6.07 -3.96 15.55
C ASP A 105 -6.43 -2.53 15.09
N ASP A 106 -6.29 -2.19 13.81
CA ASP A 106 -6.61 -0.86 13.28
C ASP A 106 -8.10 -0.77 12.89
N ALA A 107 -8.95 -0.59 13.90
CA ALA A 107 -10.40 -0.46 13.73
C ALA A 107 -10.82 0.75 12.87
N ALA A 108 -9.98 1.79 12.75
CA ALA A 108 -10.29 2.93 11.90
C ALA A 108 -10.14 2.58 10.42
N GLN A 109 -9.01 1.97 10.05
CA GLN A 109 -8.76 1.52 8.68
C GLN A 109 -9.69 0.39 8.26
N LEU A 110 -9.98 -0.57 9.15
CA LEU A 110 -10.94 -1.64 8.88
C LEU A 110 -12.35 -1.09 8.59
N ARG A 111 -12.81 -0.08 9.35
CA ARG A 111 -14.09 0.58 9.07
C ARG A 111 -14.11 1.28 7.71
N GLN A 112 -13.01 1.94 7.32
CA GLN A 112 -12.91 2.54 5.99
C GLN A 112 -12.95 1.49 4.88
N ILE A 113 -12.32 0.33 5.08
CA ILE A 113 -12.42 -0.79 4.13
C ILE A 113 -13.85 -1.33 4.08
N ASP A 114 -14.49 -1.53 5.23
CA ASP A 114 -15.84 -2.07 5.30
C ASP A 114 -16.88 -1.15 4.66
N SER A 115 -16.60 0.15 4.67
CA SER A 115 -17.37 1.20 4.00
C SER A 115 -17.35 1.09 2.47
N LEU A 116 -16.45 0.30 1.87
CA LEU A 116 -16.51 -0.01 0.44
C LEU A 116 -17.69 -0.97 0.17
N ILE A 117 -18.75 -0.45 -0.43
CA ILE A 117 -19.98 -1.21 -0.70
C ILE A 117 -19.80 -2.11 -1.92
N GLY A 118 -19.15 -1.58 -2.95
CA GLY A 118 -19.11 -2.22 -4.25
C GLY A 118 -18.05 -1.67 -5.17
N SER A 119 -17.66 -2.48 -6.15
CA SER A 119 -16.83 -2.06 -7.26
C SER A 119 -17.42 -2.64 -8.55
N LYS A 120 -17.50 -1.83 -9.59
CA LYS A 120 -17.93 -2.27 -10.92
C LYS A 120 -16.84 -1.92 -11.93
N VAL A 121 -16.35 -2.92 -12.65
CA VAL A 121 -15.35 -2.73 -13.70
C VAL A 121 -16.03 -2.86 -15.06
N LYS A 122 -15.83 -1.88 -15.94
CA LYS A 122 -16.40 -1.90 -17.30
C LYS A 122 -15.30 -1.70 -18.33
N PRO A 123 -15.26 -2.51 -19.40
CA PRO A 123 -14.36 -2.23 -20.52
C PRO A 123 -14.80 -0.94 -21.22
N VAL A 124 -13.87 -0.03 -21.45
CA VAL A 124 -14.13 1.25 -22.13
C VAL A 124 -13.07 1.51 -23.19
N THR A 125 -13.50 2.08 -24.31
CA THR A 125 -12.61 2.60 -25.35
C THR A 125 -12.59 4.12 -25.22
N ARG A 126 -11.40 4.70 -25.13
CA ARG A 126 -11.20 6.15 -25.01
C ARG A 126 -10.08 6.60 -25.94
N ARG A 127 -10.16 7.84 -26.39
CA ARG A 127 -9.05 8.51 -27.05
C ARG A 127 -7.94 8.73 -26.02
N LEU A 128 -6.74 8.25 -26.31
CA LEU A 128 -5.59 8.41 -25.42
C LEU A 128 -5.07 9.86 -25.48
N PRO A 129 -4.71 10.46 -24.33
CA PRO A 129 -4.08 11.77 -24.31
C PRO A 129 -2.63 11.65 -24.80
N GLY A 130 -2.30 12.36 -25.89
CA GLY A 130 -0.95 12.40 -26.45
C GLY A 130 -0.83 13.42 -27.58
N SER A 131 0.36 14.01 -27.74
CA SER A 131 0.71 14.89 -28.86
C SER A 131 1.06 14.04 -30.08
N GLY A 132 0.05 13.48 -30.74
CA GLY A 132 0.22 12.57 -31.87
C GLY A 132 -1.11 12.27 -32.58
N PRO A 133 -1.12 11.34 -33.55
CA PRO A 133 -2.35 10.91 -34.22
C PRO A 133 -3.40 10.43 -33.21
N ILE A 134 -4.69 10.54 -33.58
CA ILE A 134 -5.80 10.14 -32.70
C ILE A 134 -5.77 8.62 -32.52
N ILE A 135 -5.24 8.16 -31.39
CA ILE A 135 -5.17 6.74 -31.03
C ILE A 135 -6.29 6.44 -30.04
N TYR A 136 -7.09 5.42 -30.35
CA TYR A 136 -8.06 4.84 -29.42
C TYR A 136 -7.39 3.71 -28.66
N GLY A 137 -7.37 3.84 -27.33
CA GLY A 137 -6.95 2.77 -26.44
C GLY A 137 -8.16 1.94 -26.00
N ARG A 138 -7.92 0.68 -25.63
CA ARG A 138 -8.85 -0.11 -24.81
C ARG A 138 -8.36 -0.03 -23.36
N GLY A 139 -9.30 0.13 -22.44
CA GLY A 139 -9.01 0.23 -21.03
C GLY A 139 -10.20 -0.20 -20.19
N VAL A 140 -10.07 0.00 -18.89
CA VAL A 140 -11.09 -0.35 -17.92
C VAL A 140 -11.49 0.88 -17.11
N GLN A 141 -12.79 1.05 -16.92
CA GLN A 141 -13.36 2.02 -15.99
C GLN A 141 -13.75 1.28 -14.71
N CYS A 142 -13.12 1.65 -13.60
CA CYS A 142 -13.40 1.14 -12.27
C CYS A 142 -14.27 2.13 -11.52
N GLN A 143 -15.53 1.77 -11.31
CA GLN A 143 -16.47 2.53 -10.50
C GLN A 143 -16.47 1.95 -9.09
N LEU A 144 -16.06 2.75 -8.11
CA LEU A 144 -16.01 2.39 -6.70
C LEU A 144 -17.15 3.08 -5.96
N THR A 145 -17.87 2.33 -5.12
CA THR A 145 -18.98 2.87 -4.33
C THR A 145 -18.70 2.70 -2.85
N VAL A 146 -18.72 3.82 -2.12
CA VAL A 146 -18.40 3.88 -0.69
C VAL A 146 -19.54 4.48 0.11
N ASP A 147 -19.61 4.09 1.37
CA ASP A 147 -20.44 4.67 2.40
C ASP A 147 -19.63 5.70 3.21
N GLU A 148 -19.99 6.98 3.17
CA GLU A 148 -19.28 8.01 3.96
C GLU A 148 -19.43 7.83 5.48
N THR A 149 -20.44 7.10 5.96
CA THR A 149 -20.69 6.95 7.41
C THR A 149 -19.52 6.28 8.15
N GLY A 150 -18.80 5.35 7.52
CA GLY A 150 -17.67 4.69 8.15
C GLY A 150 -16.34 5.45 8.08
N PHE A 151 -16.30 6.61 7.42
CA PHE A 151 -15.11 7.47 7.39
C PHE A 151 -15.01 8.43 8.58
N SER A 152 -15.97 8.41 9.53
CA SER A 152 -15.92 9.19 10.78
C SER A 152 -15.65 10.70 10.57
N GLY A 153 -16.21 11.28 9.51
CA GLY A 153 -16.02 12.70 9.15
C GLY A 153 -14.82 12.99 8.24
N ILE A 154 -14.01 11.98 7.90
CA ILE A 154 -12.92 12.10 6.91
C ILE A 154 -13.50 11.98 5.50
N SER A 155 -12.97 12.74 4.55
CA SER A 155 -13.39 12.62 3.15
C SER A 155 -12.92 11.29 2.53
N PRO A 156 -13.79 10.57 1.78
CA PRO A 156 -13.41 9.34 1.08
C PRO A 156 -12.45 9.59 -0.09
N TYR A 157 -12.15 10.85 -0.41
CA TYR A 157 -11.26 11.24 -1.51
C TYR A 157 -9.87 10.61 -1.41
N LEU A 158 -9.23 10.66 -0.23
CA LEU A 158 -7.89 10.10 -0.04
C LEU A 158 -7.89 8.57 -0.23
N PHE A 159 -8.93 7.91 0.27
CA PHE A 159 -9.13 6.48 0.06
C PHE A 159 -9.28 6.15 -1.43
N GLY A 160 -10.08 6.94 -2.16
CA GLY A 160 -10.21 6.82 -3.61
C GLY A 160 -8.89 7.04 -4.36
N MET A 161 -8.07 8.03 -3.96
CA MET A 161 -6.74 8.26 -4.54
C MET A 161 -5.83 7.04 -4.38
N VAL A 162 -5.82 6.44 -3.18
CA VAL A 162 -4.99 5.25 -2.90
C VAL A 162 -5.48 4.07 -3.74
N LEU A 163 -6.79 3.86 -3.84
CA LEU A 163 -7.36 2.79 -4.67
C LEU A 163 -7.10 3.00 -6.16
N GLU A 164 -7.16 4.23 -6.63
CA GLU A 164 -6.85 4.57 -8.02
C GLU A 164 -5.40 4.23 -8.38
N GLN A 165 -4.45 4.61 -7.52
CA GLN A 165 -3.04 4.27 -7.69
C GLN A 165 -2.80 2.76 -7.58
N PHE A 166 -3.50 2.08 -6.68
CA PHE A 166 -3.45 0.63 -6.53
C PHE A 166 -3.93 -0.07 -7.80
N LEU A 167 -5.10 0.29 -8.31
CA LEU A 167 -5.68 -0.30 -9.52
C LEU A 167 -4.77 -0.06 -10.74
N THR A 168 -4.21 1.13 -10.88
CA THR A 168 -3.30 1.48 -11.99
C THR A 168 -2.04 0.60 -12.02
N ARG A 169 -1.52 0.22 -10.84
CA ARG A 169 -0.35 -0.67 -10.74
C ARG A 169 -0.66 -2.12 -11.10
N HIS A 170 -1.91 -2.55 -10.88
CA HIS A 170 -2.33 -3.93 -11.16
C HIS A 170 -2.81 -4.14 -12.61
N VAL A 171 -3.03 -3.07 -13.37
CA VAL A 171 -3.45 -3.11 -14.77
C VAL A 171 -2.23 -3.27 -15.69
N SER A 172 -2.40 -4.09 -16.73
CA SER A 172 -1.38 -4.33 -17.77
C SER A 172 -0.95 -3.02 -18.44
N VAL A 173 0.33 -2.90 -18.82
CA VAL A 173 0.87 -1.77 -19.59
C VAL A 173 0.08 -1.48 -20.87
N ASN A 174 -0.55 -2.51 -21.46
CA ASN A 174 -1.31 -2.37 -22.71
C ASN A 174 -2.75 -1.88 -22.50
N SER A 175 -3.13 -1.47 -21.29
CA SER A 175 -4.47 -0.98 -20.99
C SER A 175 -4.40 0.26 -20.11
N PHE A 176 -5.34 1.17 -20.35
CA PHE A 176 -5.51 2.32 -19.46
C PHE A 176 -6.56 2.02 -18.39
N THR A 177 -6.47 2.73 -17.27
CA THR A 177 -7.40 2.67 -16.15
C THR A 177 -8.04 4.03 -15.96
N GLU A 178 -9.34 4.05 -15.73
CA GLU A 178 -10.10 5.22 -15.33
C GLU A 178 -10.85 4.88 -14.04
N THR A 179 -10.66 5.67 -12.97
CA THR A 179 -11.31 5.41 -11.69
C THR A 179 -12.36 6.48 -11.41
N GLU A 180 -13.52 6.06 -10.92
CA GLU A 180 -14.61 6.95 -10.50
C GLU A 180 -15.08 6.55 -9.11
N LEU A 181 -15.06 7.49 -8.16
CA LEU A 181 -15.53 7.29 -6.80
C LEU A 181 -16.93 7.85 -6.64
N HIS A 182 -17.84 7.01 -6.16
CA HIS A 182 -19.22 7.34 -5.83
C HIS A 182 -19.47 7.12 -4.34
N SER A 183 -20.13 8.08 -3.72
CA SER A 183 -20.66 8.03 -2.37
C SER A 183 -22.17 7.76 -2.45
N ILE A 184 -22.70 6.92 -1.59
CA ILE A 184 -24.17 6.72 -1.53
C ILE A 184 -24.91 7.96 -1.03
N GLN A 185 -24.23 8.84 -0.29
CA GLN A 185 -24.83 10.05 0.27
C GLN A 185 -24.89 11.19 -0.75
N ARG A 186 -23.85 11.35 -1.57
CA ARG A 186 -23.69 12.53 -2.45
C ARG A 186 -23.59 12.20 -3.94
N GLY A 187 -23.59 10.91 -4.31
CA GLY A 187 -23.35 10.47 -5.68
C GLY A 187 -21.87 10.56 -6.05
N ARG A 188 -21.56 11.08 -7.23
CA ARG A 188 -20.18 11.11 -7.73
C ARG A 188 -19.29 12.08 -6.92
N VAL A 189 -18.28 11.55 -6.25
CA VAL A 189 -17.30 12.31 -5.47
C VAL A 189 -16.19 12.84 -6.38
N HIS A 190 -15.55 11.96 -7.14
CA HIS A 190 -14.48 12.34 -8.04
C HIS A 190 -14.28 11.34 -9.18
N ARG A 191 -13.73 11.83 -10.29
CA ARG A 191 -13.32 11.04 -11.45
C ARG A 191 -11.88 11.40 -11.77
N TRP A 192 -10.99 10.42 -11.68
CA TRP A 192 -9.59 10.60 -12.00
C TRP A 192 -9.35 10.56 -13.51
N PRO A 193 -8.34 11.28 -14.01
CA PRO A 193 -7.97 11.20 -15.41
C PRO A 193 -7.49 9.79 -15.77
N VAL A 194 -7.54 9.48 -17.07
CA VAL A 194 -7.05 8.22 -17.61
C VAL A 194 -5.56 8.07 -17.30
N ARG A 195 -5.19 6.96 -16.64
CA ARG A 195 -3.79 6.57 -16.41
C ARG A 195 -3.43 5.33 -17.19
N MET A 196 -2.25 5.33 -17.80
CA MET A 196 -1.70 4.13 -18.44
C MET A 196 -1.24 3.15 -17.35
N GLY A 197 -1.52 1.85 -17.54
CA GLY A 197 -1.02 0.82 -16.65
C GLY A 197 0.51 0.79 -16.62
N THR A 198 1.09 0.47 -15.47
CA THR A 198 2.56 0.44 -15.29
C THR A 198 3.13 -0.97 -15.21
N ARG A 199 2.29 -2.02 -15.31
CA ARG A 199 2.73 -3.42 -15.27
C ARG A 199 3.33 -3.87 -16.60
N SER A 200 4.66 -3.89 -16.70
CA SER A 200 5.38 -4.41 -17.85
C SER A 200 4.95 -5.85 -18.12
N THR A 201 4.44 -6.12 -19.34
CA THR A 201 4.22 -7.48 -19.83
C THR A 201 5.58 -8.03 -20.25
N VAL A 202 6.17 -8.88 -19.42
CA VAL A 202 7.32 -9.72 -19.79
C VAL A 202 6.78 -11.05 -20.31
#